data_AF-A0A0G1MAG5-F1
#
_entry.id   AF-A0A0G1MAG5-F1
#
_cell.length_a   1.000
_cell.length_b   1.000
_cell.length_c   1.000
_cell.angle_alpha   90.00
_cell.angle_beta   90.00
_cell.angle_gamma   90.00
#
_symmetry.space_group_name_H-M   'P 1'
#
loop_
_entity.id
_entity.type
_entity.pdbx_description
1 polymer ?
#
loop_
_entity_poly.entity_id
_entity_poly.type
_entity_poly.pdbx_seq_one_letter_code
_entity_poly.pdbx_strand_id
1 'polypeptide(L)'
;MSELNIYKIEHKILTLAHCAVMEKKDEPASFDVDGVKFSHWDFNYVDGWKTDISAWIASSEIASNSFIDAINIFTKKLSKLIPRISLICQSYIEFTVEPFLIHEISKDVAFFKYIEDVRGGGLMFMEKEQKALKELLSHTEIPEEFYYYWNDAVNAVGHSAKLLLMFSAIEALVKRNGNKDWTLINKILGKDLVEELFGTKEQSNTGLRHRLVHGEYFGNQDNGKNYLELIHNKVVHYFNTNIFSKSLLQEGVTHPQRHFFGNKREGRWFVKRKDGISSFSLKDLLSDFNENGFRTPKSYEIVFNKNLSTTY
;
A
#
# COMPACT_ATOMS: atom_id res chain seq x y z
N MET A 1 -1.62 31.37 -20.51
CA MET A 1 -2.12 30.23 -19.72
C MET A 1 -1.97 29.01 -20.60
N SER A 2 -1.23 27.98 -20.16
CA SER A 2 -1.17 26.71 -20.89
C SER A 2 -2.57 26.08 -20.91
N GLU A 3 -2.97 25.53 -22.03
CA GLU A 3 -4.21 24.76 -22.16
C GLU A 3 -4.09 23.49 -21.29
N LEU A 4 -5.13 23.16 -20.52
CA LEU A 4 -5.13 21.96 -19.69
C LEU A 4 -5.39 20.73 -20.55
N ASN A 5 -4.61 19.67 -20.32
CA ASN A 5 -4.83 18.38 -20.96
C ASN A 5 -5.95 17.62 -20.22
N ILE A 6 -6.75 16.83 -20.94
CA ILE A 6 -7.78 15.98 -20.34
C ILE A 6 -7.24 14.55 -20.22
N TYR A 7 -7.16 14.06 -18.99
CA TYR A 7 -6.72 12.70 -18.68
C TYR A 7 -7.91 11.84 -18.26
N LYS A 8 -8.14 10.75 -18.96
CA LYS A 8 -9.03 9.67 -18.53
C LYS A 8 -8.26 8.74 -17.60
N ILE A 9 -8.77 8.53 -16.40
CA ILE A 9 -8.18 7.62 -15.41
C ILE A 9 -9.17 6.49 -15.13
N GLU A 10 -8.67 5.27 -15.07
CA GLU A 10 -9.40 4.07 -14.64
C GLU A 10 -8.59 3.36 -13.56
N HIS A 11 -9.24 2.96 -12.47
CA HIS A 11 -8.58 2.32 -11.33
C HIS A 11 -9.42 1.16 -10.83
N LYS A 12 -8.79 -0.02 -10.76
CA LYS A 12 -9.40 -1.19 -10.15
C LYS A 12 -9.52 -0.97 -8.64
N ILE A 13 -10.65 -1.38 -8.08
CA ILE A 13 -10.90 -1.39 -6.64
C ILE A 13 -11.29 -2.80 -6.27
N LEU A 14 -10.49 -3.47 -5.45
CA LEU A 14 -10.82 -4.78 -4.93
C LEU A 14 -11.82 -4.62 -3.78
N THR A 15 -12.96 -5.31 -3.84
CA THR A 15 -14.03 -5.14 -2.85
C THR A 15 -14.96 -6.34 -2.80
N LEU A 16 -15.44 -6.69 -1.61
CA LEU A 16 -16.49 -7.71 -1.45
C LEU A 16 -17.91 -7.15 -1.67
N ALA A 17 -18.05 -5.84 -1.83
CA ALA A 17 -19.34 -5.23 -2.15
C ALA A 17 -19.64 -5.40 -3.65
N HIS A 18 -20.88 -5.72 -4.00
CA HIS A 18 -21.34 -5.67 -5.39
C HIS A 18 -21.92 -4.28 -5.69
N CYS A 19 -21.42 -3.64 -6.76
CA CYS A 19 -22.05 -2.43 -7.28
C CYS A 19 -23.35 -2.85 -7.98
N ALA A 20 -24.49 -2.50 -7.39
CA ALA A 20 -25.83 -2.85 -7.87
C ALA A 20 -26.72 -1.61 -8.08
N VAL A 21 -26.12 -0.43 -8.15
CA VAL A 21 -26.85 0.81 -8.44
C VAL A 21 -27.20 0.81 -9.93
N MET A 22 -28.50 0.77 -10.25
CA MET A 22 -29.00 0.72 -11.63
C MET A 22 -29.62 2.07 -12.01
N GLU A 23 -28.79 3.04 -12.37
CA GLU A 23 -29.28 4.35 -12.83
C GLU A 23 -30.01 4.26 -14.19
N LYS A 24 -29.60 3.33 -15.05
CA LYS A 24 -30.20 3.07 -16.36
C LYS A 24 -30.30 1.58 -16.64
N LYS A 25 -31.41 1.13 -17.24
CA LYS A 25 -31.69 -0.28 -17.53
C LYS A 25 -30.84 -0.91 -18.64
N ASP A 26 -30.12 -0.09 -19.40
CA ASP A 26 -29.32 -0.55 -20.55
C ASP A 26 -27.81 -0.38 -20.32
N GLU A 27 -27.40 0.16 -19.17
CA GLU A 27 -25.99 0.34 -18.80
C GLU A 27 -25.62 -0.61 -17.65
N PRO A 28 -24.36 -1.05 -17.53
CA PRO A 28 -23.91 -1.80 -16.36
C PRO A 28 -24.18 -1.04 -15.05
N ALA A 29 -24.43 -1.78 -13.98
CA ALA A 29 -24.62 -1.22 -12.64
C ALA A 29 -23.47 -0.26 -12.30
N SER A 30 -23.84 1.00 -12.08
CA SER A 30 -22.91 2.09 -11.86
C SER A 30 -23.57 3.27 -11.14
N PHE A 31 -22.74 4.10 -10.53
CA PHE A 31 -23.15 5.36 -9.93
C PHE A 31 -22.03 6.38 -10.04
N ASP A 32 -22.39 7.67 -10.10
CA ASP A 32 -21.44 8.78 -10.04
C ASP A 32 -21.50 9.49 -8.68
N VAL A 33 -20.33 9.79 -8.11
CA VAL A 33 -20.23 10.69 -6.96
C VAL A 33 -18.93 11.49 -7.02
N ASP A 34 -19.04 12.81 -6.85
CA ASP A 34 -17.89 13.75 -6.88
C ASP A 34 -17.09 13.69 -8.21
N GLY A 35 -17.79 13.39 -9.31
CA GLY A 35 -17.21 13.23 -10.65
C GLY A 35 -16.31 12.00 -10.77
N VAL A 36 -16.59 10.96 -9.98
CA VAL A 36 -16.01 9.62 -10.12
C VAL A 36 -17.14 8.64 -10.37
N LYS A 37 -17.12 8.00 -11.54
CA LYS A 37 -18.04 6.92 -11.88
C LYS A 37 -17.49 5.61 -11.34
N PHE A 38 -18.27 4.92 -10.53
CA PHE A 38 -18.00 3.56 -10.06
C PHE A 38 -18.88 2.60 -10.83
N SER A 39 -18.31 1.47 -11.26
CA SER A 39 -19.07 0.39 -11.89
C SER A 39 -18.50 -0.96 -11.53
N HIS A 40 -19.30 -2.02 -11.66
CA HIS A 40 -18.82 -3.37 -11.43
C HIS A 40 -17.80 -3.80 -12.50
N TRP A 41 -16.78 -4.57 -12.12
CA TRP A 41 -15.71 -5.01 -13.04
C TRP A 41 -16.24 -5.91 -14.17
N ASP A 42 -17.02 -6.94 -13.80
CA ASP A 42 -17.58 -7.94 -14.71
C ASP A 42 -19.09 -8.10 -14.55
N PHE A 43 -19.86 -7.04 -14.80
CA PHE A 43 -21.31 -7.15 -14.92
C PHE A 43 -21.72 -7.21 -16.39
N ASN A 44 -22.59 -8.17 -16.73
CA ASN A 44 -23.39 -8.11 -17.94
C ASN A 44 -24.79 -8.67 -17.68
N TYR A 45 -25.76 -8.28 -18.50
CA TYR A 45 -27.18 -8.66 -18.29
C TYR A 45 -27.45 -10.17 -18.44
N VAL A 46 -26.58 -10.91 -19.13
CA VAL A 46 -26.75 -12.34 -19.40
C VAL A 46 -26.21 -13.18 -18.23
N ASP A 47 -25.00 -12.87 -17.78
CA ASP A 47 -24.27 -13.61 -16.75
C ASP A 47 -24.50 -13.04 -15.33
N GLY A 48 -25.10 -11.84 -15.22
CA GLY A 48 -25.23 -11.12 -13.96
C GLY A 48 -23.88 -10.67 -13.39
N TRP A 49 -23.74 -10.79 -12.06
CA TRP A 49 -22.47 -10.57 -11.38
C TRP A 49 -21.63 -11.86 -11.44
N LYS A 50 -20.50 -11.82 -12.15
CA LYS A 50 -19.53 -12.92 -12.06
C LYS A 50 -18.92 -12.93 -10.66
N THR A 51 -19.06 -14.05 -9.95
CA THR A 51 -18.59 -14.22 -8.57
C THR A 51 -17.07 -14.30 -8.45
N ASP A 52 -16.39 -14.56 -9.56
CA ASP A 52 -14.98 -14.91 -9.57
C ASP A 52 -14.06 -13.67 -9.43
N ILE A 53 -14.59 -12.47 -9.69
CA ILE A 53 -13.86 -11.20 -9.58
C ILE A 53 -14.65 -10.19 -8.76
N SER A 54 -14.37 -10.12 -7.46
CA SER A 54 -14.94 -9.13 -6.56
C SER A 54 -14.19 -7.79 -6.69
N ALA A 55 -14.44 -7.07 -7.77
CA ALA A 55 -13.83 -5.77 -8.02
C ALA A 55 -14.80 -4.77 -8.66
N TRP A 56 -14.54 -3.49 -8.41
CA TRP A 56 -15.14 -2.36 -9.13
C TRP A 56 -14.07 -1.69 -9.98
N ILE A 57 -14.52 -0.87 -10.93
CA ILE A 57 -13.69 0.10 -11.63
C ILE A 57 -14.19 1.50 -11.30
N ALA A 58 -13.28 2.35 -10.83
CA ALA A 58 -13.51 3.78 -10.69
C ALA A 58 -12.89 4.52 -11.88
N SER A 59 -13.65 5.42 -12.49
CA SER A 59 -13.21 6.20 -13.64
C SER A 59 -13.55 7.67 -13.51
N SER A 60 -12.69 8.53 -14.05
CA SER A 60 -12.92 9.98 -14.12
C SER A 60 -12.11 10.60 -15.26
N GLU A 61 -12.59 11.73 -15.78
CA GLU A 61 -11.84 12.61 -16.66
C GLU A 61 -11.38 13.84 -15.87
N ILE A 62 -10.07 14.10 -15.89
CA ILE A 62 -9.44 15.15 -15.08
C ILE A 62 -8.63 16.07 -15.98
N ALA A 63 -8.98 17.36 -15.97
CA ALA A 63 -8.20 18.40 -16.60
C ALA A 63 -6.99 18.77 -15.73
N SER A 64 -5.78 18.68 -16.29
CA SER A 64 -4.53 18.91 -15.56
C SER A 64 -3.38 19.32 -16.49
N ASN A 65 -2.31 19.90 -15.93
CA ASN A 65 -1.08 20.20 -16.68
C ASN A 65 -0.20 18.95 -16.87
N SER A 66 -0.31 17.95 -15.99
CA SER A 66 0.50 16.72 -16.02
C SER A 66 -0.30 15.50 -15.59
N PHE A 67 0.13 14.30 -16.00
CA PHE A 67 -0.48 13.05 -15.57
C PHE A 67 -0.31 12.80 -14.06
N ILE A 68 0.82 13.23 -13.48
CA ILE A 68 1.10 13.08 -12.04
C ILE A 68 0.07 13.86 -11.24
N ASP A 69 -0.17 15.11 -11.62
CA ASP A 69 -1.17 15.96 -10.96
C ASP A 69 -2.58 15.37 -11.12
N ALA A 70 -2.91 14.83 -12.30
CA ALA A 70 -4.19 14.16 -12.53
C ALA A 70 -4.35 12.92 -11.64
N ILE A 71 -3.31 12.07 -11.50
CA ILE A 71 -3.30 10.92 -10.58
C ILE A 71 -3.49 11.39 -9.14
N ASN A 72 -2.79 12.45 -8.71
CA ASN A 72 -2.88 12.98 -7.35
C ASN A 72 -4.29 13.50 -7.04
N ILE A 73 -4.91 14.23 -7.98
CA ILE A 73 -6.29 14.70 -7.87
C ILE A 73 -7.25 13.51 -7.76
N PHE A 74 -7.10 12.52 -8.64
CA PHE A 74 -7.96 11.33 -8.63
C PHE A 74 -7.82 10.52 -7.34
N THR A 75 -6.58 10.28 -6.90
CA THR A 75 -6.28 9.56 -5.66
C THR A 75 -6.86 10.29 -4.46
N LYS A 76 -6.79 11.63 -4.41
CA LYS A 76 -7.42 12.44 -3.34
C LYS A 76 -8.94 12.26 -3.32
N LYS A 77 -9.60 12.19 -4.48
CA LYS A 77 -11.04 11.87 -4.57
C LYS A 77 -11.31 10.47 -4.01
N LEU A 78 -10.56 9.45 -4.45
CA LEU A 78 -10.75 8.08 -3.96
C LEU A 78 -10.50 7.96 -2.44
N SER A 79 -9.42 8.56 -1.92
CA SER A 79 -9.13 8.57 -0.47
C SER A 79 -10.23 9.22 0.37
N LYS A 80 -11.03 10.11 -0.22
CA LYS A 80 -12.23 10.66 0.41
C LYS A 80 -13.42 9.71 0.28
N LEU A 81 -13.68 9.17 -0.92
CA LEU A 81 -14.88 8.38 -1.19
C LEU A 81 -14.82 6.96 -0.60
N ILE A 82 -13.71 6.25 -0.80
CA ILE A 82 -13.57 4.83 -0.46
C ILE A 82 -13.79 4.54 1.04
N PRO A 83 -13.25 5.30 2.00
CA PRO A 83 -13.53 5.03 3.42
C PRO A 83 -15.02 5.15 3.77
N ARG A 84 -15.76 6.08 3.13
CA ARG A 84 -17.20 6.24 3.32
C ARG A 84 -17.97 5.08 2.70
N ILE A 85 -17.56 4.65 1.51
CA ILE A 85 -18.13 3.46 0.86
C ILE A 85 -17.87 2.21 1.72
N SER A 86 -16.66 2.01 2.24
CA SER A 86 -16.33 0.88 3.10
C SER A 86 -17.17 0.87 4.38
N LEU A 87 -17.40 2.04 5.00
CA LEU A 87 -18.29 2.17 6.15
C LEU A 87 -19.74 1.76 5.80
N ILE A 88 -20.27 2.23 4.66
CA ILE A 88 -21.64 1.96 4.22
C ILE A 88 -21.81 0.48 3.86
N CYS A 89 -20.88 -0.07 3.08
CA CYS A 89 -20.93 -1.45 2.60
C CYS A 89 -20.55 -2.48 3.67
N GLN A 90 -19.89 -2.06 4.75
CA GLN A 90 -19.37 -2.94 5.82
C GLN A 90 -18.47 -4.05 5.27
N SER A 91 -17.67 -3.73 4.26
CA SER A 91 -16.86 -4.69 3.53
C SER A 91 -15.42 -4.23 3.37
N TYR A 92 -14.53 -5.21 3.13
CA TYR A 92 -13.17 -4.95 2.68
C TYR A 92 -13.20 -4.19 1.35
N ILE A 93 -12.42 -3.12 1.26
CA ILE A 93 -12.18 -2.34 0.04
C ILE A 93 -10.72 -1.92 0.00
N GLU A 94 -10.02 -2.23 -1.09
CA GLU A 94 -8.63 -1.85 -1.34
C GLU A 94 -8.48 -1.26 -2.74
N PHE A 95 -7.72 -0.18 -2.84
CA PHE A 95 -7.44 0.49 -4.11
C PHE A 95 -6.00 1.01 -4.19
N THR A 96 -5.32 1.23 -3.07
CA THR A 96 -3.98 1.85 -3.04
C THR A 96 -2.92 0.99 -3.75
N VAL A 97 -3.07 -0.32 -3.67
CA VAL A 97 -2.20 -1.33 -4.29
C VAL A 97 -2.93 -2.10 -5.39
N GLU A 98 -3.86 -1.46 -6.08
CA GLU A 98 -4.52 -2.01 -7.26
C GLU A 98 -4.02 -1.37 -8.57
N PRO A 99 -4.17 -2.06 -9.71
CA PRO A 99 -3.82 -1.52 -11.02
C PRO A 99 -4.62 -0.28 -11.38
N PHE A 100 -3.97 0.65 -12.08
CA PHE A 100 -4.65 1.79 -12.70
C PHE A 100 -4.04 2.16 -14.04
N LEU A 101 -4.83 2.84 -14.85
CA LEU A 101 -4.50 3.34 -16.17
C LEU A 101 -4.81 4.83 -16.19
N ILE A 102 -3.93 5.62 -16.79
CA ILE A 102 -4.18 7.03 -17.12
C ILE A 102 -3.78 7.29 -18.56
N HIS A 103 -4.68 7.95 -19.28
CA HIS A 103 -4.55 8.23 -20.71
C HIS A 103 -4.95 9.67 -20.99
N GLU A 104 -4.03 10.46 -21.55
CA GLU A 104 -4.35 11.76 -22.12
C GLU A 104 -5.11 11.56 -23.44
N ILE A 105 -6.36 12.04 -23.51
CA ILE A 105 -7.31 11.70 -24.59
C ILE A 105 -6.77 12.05 -25.99
N SER A 106 -5.93 13.07 -26.10
CA SER A 106 -5.31 13.54 -27.35
C SER A 106 -4.11 12.70 -27.80
N LYS A 107 -3.58 11.79 -26.97
CA LYS A 107 -2.36 11.02 -27.23
C LYS A 107 -2.66 9.55 -27.50
N ASP A 108 -1.74 8.88 -28.16
CA ASP A 108 -1.79 7.44 -28.49
C ASP A 108 -0.98 6.57 -27.51
N VAL A 109 -0.62 7.13 -26.37
CA VAL A 109 0.15 6.47 -25.30
C VAL A 109 -0.60 6.65 -23.99
N ALA A 110 -0.60 5.64 -23.13
CA ALA A 110 -1.15 5.70 -21.79
C ALA A 110 -0.11 5.24 -20.74
N PHE A 111 -0.20 5.74 -19.52
CA PHE A 111 0.57 5.22 -18.39
C PHE A 111 -0.25 4.18 -17.64
N PHE A 112 0.39 3.05 -17.34
CA PHE A 112 -0.23 1.89 -16.73
C PHE A 112 0.59 1.42 -15.52
N LYS A 113 -0.07 1.34 -14.36
CA LYS A 113 0.43 0.61 -13.20
C LYS A 113 -0.19 -0.77 -13.23
N TYR A 114 0.63 -1.77 -13.51
CA TYR A 114 0.27 -3.17 -13.42
C TYR A 114 0.60 -3.71 -12.04
N ILE A 115 -0.28 -4.53 -11.52
CA ILE A 115 -0.08 -5.23 -10.26
C ILE A 115 -0.65 -6.63 -10.42
N GLU A 116 0.13 -7.61 -9.99
CA GLU A 116 -0.32 -8.99 -9.89
C GLU A 116 -0.06 -9.52 -8.49
N ASP A 117 -0.94 -10.42 -8.05
CA ASP A 117 -0.75 -11.15 -6.81
C ASP A 117 0.34 -12.20 -7.03
N VAL A 118 1.31 -12.21 -6.14
CA VAL A 118 2.39 -13.19 -6.13
C VAL A 118 2.31 -14.02 -4.86
N ARG A 119 2.85 -15.24 -4.90
CA ARG A 119 2.98 -16.02 -3.67
C ARG A 119 4.04 -15.38 -2.78
N GLY A 120 3.77 -15.34 -1.47
CA GLY A 120 4.78 -14.94 -0.49
C GLY A 120 6.01 -15.82 -0.60
N GLY A 121 7.19 -15.21 -0.66
CA GLY A 121 8.45 -15.94 -0.66
C GLY A 121 8.74 -16.51 0.73
N GLY A 122 8.95 -17.82 0.83
CA GLY A 122 9.39 -18.44 2.09
C GLY A 122 10.75 -17.90 2.55
N LEU A 123 10.98 -17.94 3.86
CA LEU A 123 12.31 -17.79 4.47
C LEU A 123 12.71 -19.12 5.07
N MET A 124 14.01 -19.43 5.03
CA MET A 124 14.53 -20.62 5.67
C MET A 124 14.87 -20.30 7.13
N PHE A 125 14.47 -21.19 8.04
CA PHE A 125 14.88 -21.14 9.45
C PHE A 125 16.06 -22.11 9.61
N MET A 126 17.27 -21.57 9.57
CA MET A 126 18.51 -22.35 9.52
C MET A 126 19.22 -22.32 10.88
N GLU A 127 20.45 -22.79 10.93
CA GLU A 127 21.26 -22.87 12.16
C GLU A 127 21.46 -21.50 12.81
N LYS A 128 21.51 -20.43 12.01
CA LYS A 128 21.65 -19.05 12.48
C LYS A 128 20.40 -18.60 13.24
N GLU A 129 19.22 -18.83 12.68
CA GLU A 129 17.93 -18.50 13.30
C GLU A 129 17.64 -19.40 14.50
N GLN A 130 17.99 -20.69 14.44
CA GLN A 130 17.90 -21.59 15.59
C GLN A 130 18.79 -21.12 16.74
N LYS A 131 20.02 -20.67 16.45
CA LYS A 131 20.91 -20.11 17.46
C LYS A 131 20.31 -18.83 18.05
N ALA A 132 19.75 -17.93 17.22
CA ALA A 132 19.10 -16.71 17.69
C ALA A 132 17.96 -17.03 18.65
N LEU A 133 17.10 -17.99 18.31
CA LEU A 133 15.99 -18.44 19.16
C LEU A 133 16.48 -18.96 20.52
N LYS A 134 17.53 -19.79 20.54
CA LYS A 134 18.11 -20.29 21.80
C LYS A 134 18.64 -19.17 22.68
N GLU A 135 19.29 -18.16 22.10
CA GLU A 135 19.77 -17.00 22.86
C GLU A 135 18.57 -16.20 23.41
N LEU A 136 17.55 -15.90 22.60
CA LEU A 136 16.35 -15.19 23.07
C LEU A 136 15.67 -15.90 24.24
N LEU A 137 15.50 -17.22 24.17
CA LEU A 137 14.90 -18.01 25.25
C LEU A 137 15.72 -17.99 26.55
N SER A 138 17.02 -17.65 26.49
CA SER A 138 17.86 -17.48 27.67
C SER A 138 17.80 -16.07 28.28
N HIS A 139 17.27 -15.09 27.55
CA HIS A 139 17.17 -13.68 27.97
C HIS A 139 15.81 -13.39 28.62
N THR A 140 15.65 -13.81 29.88
CA THR A 140 14.41 -13.62 30.66
C THR A 140 14.11 -12.15 31.01
N GLU A 141 15.06 -11.24 30.80
CA GLU A 141 14.87 -9.81 31.00
C GLU A 141 14.05 -9.14 29.89
N ILE A 142 13.86 -9.80 28.75
CA ILE A 142 13.03 -9.31 27.66
C ILE A 142 11.58 -9.68 27.96
N PRO A 143 10.65 -8.70 28.05
CA PRO A 143 9.25 -9.00 28.34
C PRO A 143 8.59 -9.80 27.21
N GLU A 144 7.83 -10.84 27.55
CA GLU A 144 7.10 -11.68 26.59
C GLU A 144 6.13 -10.88 25.72
N GLU A 145 5.56 -9.80 26.27
CA GLU A 145 4.66 -8.90 25.55
C GLU A 145 5.33 -8.26 24.32
N PHE A 146 6.65 -8.05 24.35
CA PHE A 146 7.37 -7.59 23.15
C PHE A 146 7.19 -8.60 22.01
N TYR A 147 7.38 -9.90 22.28
CA TYR A 147 7.27 -10.95 21.25
C TYR A 147 5.83 -11.11 20.76
N TYR A 148 4.84 -11.03 21.65
CA TYR A 148 3.43 -11.10 21.26
C TYR A 148 3.03 -9.94 20.35
N TYR A 149 3.31 -8.68 20.74
CA TYR A 149 3.01 -7.53 19.88
C TYR A 149 3.82 -7.51 18.59
N TRP A 150 5.07 -7.99 18.61
CA TRP A 150 5.88 -8.07 17.41
C TRP A 150 5.33 -9.12 16.42
N ASN A 151 4.91 -10.28 16.92
CA ASN A 151 4.22 -11.30 16.13
C ASN A 151 2.92 -10.74 15.51
N ASP A 152 2.11 -10.04 16.30
CA ASP A 152 0.89 -9.43 15.79
C ASP A 152 1.18 -8.35 14.75
N ALA A 153 2.23 -7.54 14.95
CA ALA A 153 2.67 -6.56 13.97
C ALA A 153 3.06 -7.21 12.64
N VAL A 154 3.76 -8.34 12.66
CA VAL A 154 4.13 -9.09 11.44
C VAL A 154 2.88 -9.61 10.71
N ASN A 155 1.85 -10.01 11.45
CA ASN A 155 0.61 -10.57 10.89
C ASN A 155 -0.45 -9.52 10.51
N ALA A 156 -0.33 -8.28 11.00
CA ALA A 156 -1.29 -7.23 10.72
C ALA A 156 -1.27 -6.77 9.24
N VAL A 157 -2.45 -6.45 8.73
CA VAL A 157 -2.66 -5.84 7.41
C VAL A 157 -2.88 -4.34 7.58
N GLY A 158 -2.28 -3.55 6.68
CA GLY A 158 -2.39 -2.09 6.69
C GLY A 158 -1.29 -1.41 7.52
N HIS A 159 -0.89 -0.21 7.07
CA HIS A 159 0.28 0.49 7.59
C HIS A 159 0.09 1.00 9.02
N SER A 160 -1.07 1.61 9.34
CA SER A 160 -1.34 2.20 10.66
C SER A 160 -1.47 1.17 11.77
N ALA A 161 -2.26 0.11 11.55
CA ALA A 161 -2.46 -0.96 12.54
C ALA A 161 -1.12 -1.60 12.93
N LYS A 162 -0.30 -1.86 11.91
CA LYS A 162 1.04 -2.42 12.07
C LYS A 162 2.00 -1.50 12.83
N LEU A 163 1.98 -0.20 12.53
CA LEU A 163 2.77 0.78 13.29
C LEU A 163 2.35 0.82 14.76
N LEU A 164 1.05 0.82 15.05
CA LEU A 164 0.53 0.79 16.42
C LEU A 164 1.03 -0.43 17.18
N LEU A 165 1.01 -1.62 16.57
CA LEU A 165 1.52 -2.85 17.17
C LEU A 165 3.05 -2.82 17.37
N MET A 166 3.80 -2.26 16.41
CA MET A 166 5.25 -2.03 16.60
C MET A 166 5.53 -1.07 17.76
N PHE A 167 4.74 0.00 17.90
CA PHE A 167 4.86 0.91 19.04
C PHE A 167 4.56 0.18 20.36
N SER A 168 3.50 -0.63 20.42
CA SER A 168 3.18 -1.45 21.58
C SER A 168 4.31 -2.43 21.94
N ALA A 169 4.91 -3.09 20.96
CA ALA A 169 6.06 -3.97 21.17
C ALA A 169 7.25 -3.20 21.78
N ILE A 170 7.62 -2.06 21.21
CA ILE A 170 8.73 -1.23 21.72
C ILE A 170 8.41 -0.72 23.12
N GLU A 171 7.18 -0.26 23.37
CA GLU A 171 6.76 0.19 24.69
C GLU A 171 6.84 -0.93 25.74
N ALA A 172 6.47 -2.16 25.39
CA ALA A 172 6.66 -3.32 26.25
C ALA A 172 8.15 -3.55 26.54
N LEU A 173 9.00 -3.54 25.51
CA LEU A 173 10.43 -3.76 25.63
C LEU A 173 11.14 -2.74 26.53
N VAL A 174 10.69 -1.48 26.53
CA VAL A 174 11.33 -0.40 27.29
C VAL A 174 10.65 -0.08 28.63
N LYS A 175 9.61 -0.82 29.02
CA LYS A 175 8.87 -0.54 30.25
C LYS A 175 9.64 -1.02 31.47
N ARG A 176 9.87 -0.12 32.44
CA ARG A 176 10.49 -0.42 33.74
C ARG A 176 9.64 0.17 34.86
N ASN A 177 9.24 -0.65 35.83
CA ASN A 177 8.41 -0.23 36.97
C ASN A 177 7.16 0.58 36.55
N GLY A 178 6.49 0.15 35.48
CA GLY A 178 5.30 0.83 34.96
C GLY A 178 5.58 2.02 34.04
N ASN A 179 6.81 2.53 33.98
CA ASN A 179 7.18 3.73 33.23
C ASN A 179 8.04 3.40 32.00
N LYS A 180 7.99 4.28 31.00
CA LYS A 180 8.82 4.18 29.79
C LYS A 180 10.27 4.57 30.10
N ASP A 181 11.23 3.69 29.82
CA ASP A 181 12.66 4.00 29.88
C ASP A 181 13.09 4.74 28.60
N TRP A 182 13.15 6.07 28.69
CA TRP A 182 13.55 6.93 27.59
C TRP A 182 15.03 6.77 27.19
N THR A 183 15.89 6.30 28.08
CA THR A 183 17.30 6.03 27.74
C THR A 183 17.37 4.79 26.85
N LEU A 184 16.62 3.74 27.21
CA LEU A 184 16.58 2.52 26.42
C LEU A 184 15.90 2.70 25.06
N ILE A 185 14.79 3.45 24.97
CA ILE A 185 14.13 3.69 23.68
C ILE A 185 15.03 4.49 22.71
N ASN A 186 15.79 5.46 23.22
CA ASN A 186 16.79 6.19 22.45
C ASN A 186 17.95 5.30 22.00
N LYS A 187 18.35 4.33 22.83
CA LYS A 187 19.36 3.33 22.46
C LYS A 187 18.88 2.41 21.32
N ILE A 188 17.59 2.08 21.29
CA ILE A 188 16.99 1.21 20.26
C ILE A 188 16.81 1.99 18.94
N LEU A 189 16.06 3.10 18.98
CA LEU A 189 15.59 3.79 17.77
C LEU A 189 16.51 4.91 17.30
N GLY A 190 17.33 5.46 18.20
CA GLY A 190 18.05 6.71 17.99
C GLY A 190 17.18 7.94 18.26
N LYS A 191 17.80 9.03 18.68
CA LYS A 191 17.12 10.25 19.17
C LYS A 191 16.11 10.81 18.15
N ASP A 192 16.54 11.01 16.91
CA ASP A 192 15.72 11.64 15.87
C ASP A 192 14.44 10.83 15.61
N LEU A 193 14.56 9.50 15.51
CA LEU A 193 13.40 8.64 15.28
C LEU A 193 12.49 8.55 16.52
N VAL A 194 13.05 8.62 17.73
CA VAL A 194 12.23 8.69 18.96
C VAL A 194 11.41 9.98 18.97
N GLU A 195 12.01 11.13 18.65
CA GLU A 195 11.31 12.41 18.64
C GLU A 195 10.16 12.41 17.61
N GLU A 196 10.37 11.84 16.43
CA GLU A 196 9.32 11.70 15.41
C GLU A 196 8.19 10.75 15.85
N LEU A 197 8.54 9.59 16.40
CA LEU A 197 7.56 8.55 16.70
C LEU A 197 6.85 8.77 18.03
N PHE A 198 7.56 9.24 19.05
CA PHE A 198 7.07 9.33 20.43
C PHE A 198 7.04 10.76 20.98
N GLY A 199 7.51 11.75 20.23
CA GLY A 199 7.68 13.11 20.71
C GLY A 199 8.90 13.24 21.64
N THR A 200 9.07 14.42 22.22
CA THR A 200 10.03 14.61 23.31
C THR A 200 9.42 14.20 24.65
N LYS A 201 10.24 14.08 25.69
CA LYS A 201 9.73 13.82 27.04
C LYS A 201 8.75 14.92 27.49
N GLU A 202 9.02 16.16 27.10
CA GLU A 202 8.22 17.35 27.42
C GLU A 202 7.00 17.50 26.50
N GLN A 203 7.07 16.98 25.27
CA GLN A 203 6.05 17.11 24.23
C GLN A 203 5.71 15.75 23.60
N SER A 204 5.36 14.77 24.44
CA SER A 204 5.03 13.42 23.96
C SER A 204 3.78 13.36 23.07
N ASN A 205 2.96 14.41 23.08
CA ASN A 205 1.74 14.50 22.29
C ASN A 205 1.96 14.79 20.80
N THR A 206 3.16 15.22 20.40
CA THR A 206 3.46 15.55 19.00
C THR A 206 3.88 14.32 18.19
N GLY A 207 4.31 13.24 18.86
CA GLY A 207 4.81 12.03 18.21
C GLY A 207 3.72 11.26 17.47
N LEU A 208 4.11 10.61 16.37
CA LEU A 208 3.21 9.81 15.52
C LEU A 208 2.41 8.77 16.32
N ARG A 209 3.04 8.09 17.29
CA ARG A 209 2.40 7.14 18.19
C ARG A 209 1.23 7.76 18.95
N HIS A 210 1.44 8.94 19.55
CA HIS A 210 0.38 9.61 20.31
C HIS A 210 -0.78 9.98 19.39
N ARG A 211 -0.47 10.64 18.28
CA ARG A 211 -1.44 11.05 17.27
C ARG A 211 -2.31 9.89 16.79
N LEU A 212 -1.70 8.78 16.36
CA LEU A 212 -2.44 7.61 15.87
C LEU A 212 -3.32 6.95 16.95
N VAL A 213 -2.84 6.86 18.20
CA VAL A 213 -3.63 6.30 19.31
C VAL A 213 -4.83 7.19 19.67
N HIS A 214 -4.68 8.52 19.52
CA HIS A 214 -5.73 9.49 19.85
C HIS A 214 -6.64 9.84 18.65
N GLY A 215 -6.61 9.01 17.60
CA GLY A 215 -7.55 9.11 16.48
C GLY A 215 -7.17 10.11 15.39
N GLU A 216 -5.98 10.72 15.48
CA GLU A 216 -5.42 11.42 14.34
C GLU A 216 -4.90 10.41 13.30
N TYR A 217 -4.90 10.81 12.03
CA TYR A 217 -4.32 10.03 10.94
C TYR A 217 -3.03 10.66 10.41
N PHE A 218 -2.38 9.99 9.47
CA PHE A 218 -1.17 10.51 8.82
C PHE A 218 -1.43 11.88 8.19
N GLY A 219 -0.51 12.81 8.45
CA GLY A 219 -0.48 14.16 7.89
C GLY A 219 0.64 14.31 6.85
N ASN A 220 0.77 15.52 6.30
CA ASN A 220 1.78 15.80 5.27
C ASN A 220 3.22 15.55 5.74
N GLN A 221 3.49 15.75 7.03
CA GLN A 221 4.78 15.50 7.67
C GLN A 221 5.15 14.01 7.78
N ASP A 222 4.16 13.12 7.68
CA ASP A 222 4.36 11.68 7.80
C ASP A 222 4.62 11.04 6.42
N ASN A 223 4.42 11.79 5.34
CA ASN A 223 4.59 11.32 3.97
C ASN A 223 6.07 11.14 3.60
N GLY A 224 6.37 10.07 2.87
CA GLY A 224 7.69 9.82 2.28
C GLY A 224 8.68 9.04 3.14
N LYS A 225 8.31 8.65 4.38
CA LYS A 225 9.11 7.75 5.22
C LYS A 225 8.43 6.40 5.37
N ASN A 226 9.19 5.33 5.19
CA ASN A 226 8.73 3.98 5.51
C ASN A 226 9.05 3.68 6.99
N TYR A 227 8.22 4.20 7.90
CA TYR A 227 8.43 4.02 9.35
C TYR A 227 8.50 2.55 9.77
N LEU A 228 7.78 1.65 9.08
CA LEU A 228 7.83 0.20 9.33
C LEU A 228 9.23 -0.36 9.11
N GLU A 229 9.86 -0.02 7.98
CA GLU A 229 11.23 -0.46 7.67
C GLU A 229 12.26 0.17 8.62
N LEU A 230 12.10 1.45 8.93
CA LEU A 230 13.00 2.16 9.84
C LEU A 230 12.97 1.54 11.25
N ILE A 231 11.77 1.33 11.79
CA ILE A 231 11.58 0.71 13.11
C ILE A 231 12.13 -0.71 13.11
N HIS A 232 11.76 -1.53 12.12
CA HIS A 232 12.24 -2.90 12.03
C HIS A 232 13.77 -2.97 12.00
N ASN A 233 14.41 -2.16 11.15
CA ASN A 233 15.86 -2.12 11.06
C ASN A 233 16.49 -1.77 12.42
N LYS A 234 16.00 -0.73 13.09
CA LYS A 234 16.52 -0.30 14.41
C LYS A 234 16.35 -1.35 15.50
N VAL A 235 15.20 -2.01 15.55
CA VAL A 235 14.96 -3.09 16.53
C VAL A 235 15.90 -4.27 16.25
N VAL A 236 16.00 -4.74 15.01
CA VAL A 236 16.90 -5.85 14.65
C VAL A 236 18.35 -5.50 14.95
N HIS A 237 18.77 -4.28 14.63
CA HIS A 237 20.11 -3.78 14.94
C HIS A 237 20.39 -3.80 16.44
N TYR A 238 19.44 -3.33 17.27
CA TYR A 238 19.57 -3.39 18.73
C TYR A 238 19.77 -4.82 19.23
N PHE A 239 18.98 -5.78 18.75
CA PHE A 239 19.09 -7.19 19.13
C PHE A 239 20.45 -7.78 18.71
N ASN A 240 20.89 -7.54 17.48
CA ASN A 240 22.19 -7.99 16.97
C ASN A 240 23.40 -7.46 17.75
N THR A 241 23.28 -6.26 18.33
CA THR A 241 24.40 -5.56 18.98
C THR A 241 24.39 -5.68 20.49
N ASN A 242 23.23 -5.88 21.12
CA ASN A 242 23.09 -5.81 22.58
C ASN A 242 22.52 -7.08 23.22
N ILE A 243 21.82 -7.92 22.47
CA ILE A 243 21.19 -9.13 22.99
C ILE A 243 21.99 -10.34 22.52
N PHE A 244 22.18 -10.47 21.20
CA PHE A 244 22.88 -11.61 20.65
C PHE A 244 24.39 -11.56 20.86
N SER A 245 24.99 -12.75 21.00
CA SER A 245 26.45 -12.92 21.11
C SER A 245 27.22 -12.47 19.86
N LYS A 246 26.52 -12.39 18.72
CA LYS A 246 27.00 -11.88 17.43
C LYS A 246 25.80 -11.46 16.58
N SER A 247 26.03 -10.81 15.44
CA SER A 247 24.95 -10.52 14.49
C SER A 247 24.31 -11.83 13.97
N LEU A 248 23.11 -12.13 14.46
CA LEU A 248 22.36 -13.34 14.13
C LEU A 248 21.20 -13.08 13.18
N LEU A 249 20.68 -11.86 13.13
CA LEU A 249 19.56 -11.46 12.26
C LEU A 249 20.03 -10.60 11.09
N GLN A 250 19.26 -10.57 10.00
CA GLN A 250 19.54 -9.72 8.84
C GLN A 250 19.02 -8.30 9.06
N GLU A 251 19.91 -7.33 9.07
CA GLU A 251 19.59 -5.90 9.03
C GLU A 251 19.37 -5.49 7.56
N GLY A 252 18.35 -4.70 7.25
CA GLY A 252 18.07 -4.26 5.87
C GLY A 252 17.12 -5.15 5.06
N VAL A 253 16.22 -5.87 5.73
CA VAL A 253 15.10 -6.52 5.03
C VAL A 253 14.15 -5.44 4.51
N THR A 254 14.03 -5.32 3.18
CA THR A 254 13.03 -4.47 2.52
C THR A 254 11.66 -5.12 2.65
N HIS A 255 10.63 -4.35 3.01
CA HIS A 255 9.30 -4.85 3.36
C HIS A 255 9.37 -6.04 4.34
N PRO A 256 9.83 -5.82 5.58
CA PRO A 256 10.29 -6.87 6.50
C PRO A 256 9.24 -7.90 6.98
N GLN A 257 8.07 -7.94 6.38
CA GLN A 257 6.96 -8.78 6.85
C GLN A 257 6.27 -9.43 5.67
N ARG A 258 6.42 -10.76 5.62
CA ARG A 258 5.85 -11.62 4.60
C ARG A 258 4.65 -12.32 5.22
N HIS A 259 3.47 -12.03 4.73
CA HIS A 259 2.26 -12.73 5.13
C HIS A 259 1.71 -13.52 3.94
N PHE A 260 0.77 -14.45 4.15
CA PHE A 260 0.23 -15.26 3.05
C PHE A 260 -0.65 -14.47 2.08
N PHE A 261 -1.12 -13.30 2.50
CA PHE A 261 -2.08 -12.48 1.76
C PHE A 261 -1.39 -11.23 1.19
N GLY A 262 -2.01 -10.51 0.26
CA GLY A 262 -1.59 -9.16 -0.14
C GLY A 262 -0.18 -9.00 -0.72
N ASN A 263 0.55 -10.08 -1.03
CA ASN A 263 1.84 -9.97 -1.70
C ASN A 263 1.60 -9.60 -3.16
N LYS A 264 2.13 -8.45 -3.56
CA LYS A 264 1.91 -7.87 -4.87
C LYS A 264 3.25 -7.57 -5.54
N ARG A 265 3.34 -7.86 -6.83
CA ARG A 265 4.44 -7.38 -7.68
C ARG A 265 3.89 -6.25 -8.54
N GLU A 266 4.58 -5.12 -8.54
CA GLU A 266 4.17 -3.96 -9.34
C GLU A 266 5.12 -3.69 -10.51
N GLY A 267 4.56 -3.12 -11.57
CA GLY A 267 5.28 -2.57 -12.71
C GLY A 267 4.59 -1.31 -13.21
N ARG A 268 5.37 -0.37 -13.74
CA ARG A 268 4.87 0.92 -14.25
C ARG A 268 5.43 1.16 -15.64
N TRP A 269 4.54 1.33 -16.61
CA TRP A 269 4.92 1.41 -18.02
C TRP A 269 4.09 2.43 -18.77
N PHE A 270 4.70 3.01 -19.80
CA PHE A 270 3.94 3.63 -20.87
C PHE A 270 3.61 2.57 -21.91
N VAL A 271 2.37 2.54 -22.36
CA VAL A 271 1.87 1.55 -23.31
C VAL A 271 1.21 2.23 -24.51
N LYS A 272 1.33 1.60 -25.67
CA LYS A 272 0.66 1.99 -26.90
C LYS A 272 -0.05 0.77 -27.50
N ARG A 273 -1.18 0.98 -28.17
CA ARG A 273 -1.87 -0.10 -28.88
C ARG A 273 -1.20 -0.38 -30.22
N LYS A 274 -1.00 -1.66 -30.54
CA LYS A 274 -0.42 -2.08 -31.82
C LYS A 274 -1.37 -1.92 -33.01
N ASP A 275 -2.67 -1.89 -32.75
CA ASP A 275 -3.72 -1.70 -33.76
C ASP A 275 -3.92 -0.23 -34.17
N GLY A 276 -3.19 0.71 -33.57
CA GLY A 276 -3.27 2.14 -33.87
C GLY A 276 -4.48 2.86 -33.27
N ILE A 277 -5.32 2.17 -32.48
CA ILE A 277 -6.44 2.79 -31.77
C ILE A 277 -5.89 3.65 -30.61
N SER A 278 -6.45 4.85 -30.42
CA SER A 278 -6.03 5.77 -29.35
C SER A 278 -6.81 5.62 -28.04
N SER A 279 -7.83 4.77 -27.98
CA SER A 279 -8.60 4.54 -26.75
C SER A 279 -8.06 3.37 -25.93
N PHE A 280 -7.93 3.58 -24.61
CA PHE A 280 -7.45 2.57 -23.67
C PHE A 280 -8.54 2.19 -22.66
N SER A 281 -8.51 0.92 -22.24
CA SER A 281 -9.27 0.39 -21.10
C SER A 281 -8.33 -0.39 -20.20
N LEU A 282 -8.44 -0.15 -18.90
CA LEU A 282 -7.69 -0.86 -17.86
C LEU A 282 -8.00 -2.36 -17.91
N LYS A 283 -9.25 -2.71 -18.17
CA LYS A 283 -9.71 -4.10 -18.21
C LYS A 283 -9.07 -4.86 -19.37
N ASP A 284 -9.12 -4.30 -20.58
CA ASP A 284 -8.51 -4.90 -21.78
C ASP A 284 -6.99 -5.03 -21.62
N LEU A 285 -6.35 -3.99 -21.07
CA LEU A 285 -4.91 -3.96 -20.85
C LEU A 285 -4.48 -5.00 -19.80
N LEU A 286 -5.23 -5.15 -18.70
CA LEU A 286 -4.95 -6.17 -17.69
C LEU A 286 -5.16 -7.59 -18.22
N SER A 287 -6.22 -7.85 -18.99
CA SER A 287 -6.46 -9.15 -19.62
C SER A 287 -5.29 -9.53 -20.54
N ASP A 288 -4.83 -8.63 -21.40
CA ASP A 288 -3.69 -8.90 -22.29
C ASP A 288 -2.39 -9.18 -21.51
N PHE A 289 -2.10 -8.41 -20.46
CA PHE A 289 -0.91 -8.60 -19.64
C PHE A 289 -0.96 -9.90 -18.81
N ASN A 290 -2.13 -10.27 -18.28
CA ASN A 290 -2.31 -11.49 -17.49
C ASN A 290 -2.23 -12.75 -18.38
N GLU A 291 -2.79 -12.70 -19.58
CA GLU A 291 -2.83 -13.85 -20.50
C GLU A 291 -1.51 -14.06 -21.24
N ASN A 292 -0.87 -12.99 -21.72
CA ASN A 292 0.31 -13.07 -22.58
C ASN A 292 1.63 -12.73 -21.87
N GLY A 293 1.54 -12.34 -20.60
CA GLY A 293 2.67 -11.92 -19.78
C GLY A 293 3.17 -10.51 -20.09
N PHE A 294 3.70 -9.84 -19.07
CA PHE A 294 4.16 -8.45 -19.17
C PHE A 294 5.27 -8.19 -20.19
N ARG A 295 6.02 -9.22 -20.63
CA ARG A 295 7.12 -9.06 -21.60
C ARG A 295 6.66 -9.11 -23.04
N THR A 296 5.54 -9.76 -23.31
CA THR A 296 5.04 -10.05 -24.66
C THR A 296 3.52 -9.84 -24.75
N PRO A 297 2.98 -8.68 -24.30
CA PRO A 297 1.57 -8.37 -24.52
C PRO A 297 1.23 -8.44 -26.01
N LYS A 298 0.06 -8.98 -26.36
CA LYS A 298 -0.34 -9.21 -27.75
C LYS A 298 -0.82 -7.92 -28.38
N SER A 299 -1.68 -7.19 -27.69
CA SER A 299 -2.40 -6.01 -28.19
C SER A 299 -1.66 -4.70 -27.93
N TYR A 300 -0.76 -4.69 -26.94
CA TYR A 300 -0.02 -3.51 -26.52
C TYR A 300 1.49 -3.67 -26.71
N GLU A 301 2.19 -2.56 -26.84
CA GLU A 301 3.66 -2.48 -26.77
C GLU A 301 4.09 -1.54 -25.65
N ILE A 302 5.21 -1.87 -25.00
CA ILE A 302 5.82 -1.01 -23.97
C ILE A 302 6.65 0.07 -24.65
N VAL A 303 6.34 1.33 -24.36
CA VAL A 303 7.04 2.49 -24.89
C VAL A 303 8.12 2.93 -23.91
N PHE A 304 9.38 2.82 -24.32
CA PHE A 304 10.52 3.36 -23.58
C PHE A 304 10.91 4.73 -24.14
N ASN A 305 10.49 5.81 -23.49
CA ASN A 305 10.91 7.16 -23.85
C ASN A 305 11.20 7.99 -22.61
N LYS A 306 12.46 8.40 -22.44
CA LYS A 306 12.93 9.20 -21.29
C LYS A 306 12.22 10.57 -21.17
N ASN A 307 11.70 11.11 -22.27
CA ASN A 307 10.96 12.37 -22.24
C ASN A 307 9.51 12.19 -21.75
N LEU A 308 8.94 10.98 -21.81
CA LEU A 308 7.58 10.73 -21.31
C LEU A 308 7.53 10.79 -19.78
N SER A 309 8.60 10.46 -19.07
CA SER A 309 8.63 10.62 -17.61
C SER A 309 8.66 12.09 -17.13
N THR A 310 8.91 13.03 -18.03
CA THR A 310 8.97 14.48 -17.73
C THR A 310 7.90 15.32 -18.42
N THR A 311 7.32 14.84 -19.53
CA THR A 311 6.30 15.57 -20.33
C THR A 311 4.96 14.86 -20.41
N TYR A 312 4.90 13.58 -20.05
CA TYR A 312 3.64 12.97 -19.64
C TYR A 312 3.46 13.31 -18.17
#